data_AF-A0A355S596-F1
#
_entry.id   AF-A0A355S596-F1
#
_cell.length_a   1.000
_cell.length_b   1.000
_cell.length_c   1.000
_cell.angle_alpha   90.00
_cell.angle_beta   90.00
_cell.angle_gamma   90.00
#
_symmetry.space_group_name_H-M   'P 1'
#
loop_
_entity.id
_entity.type
_entity.pdbx_description
1 polymer ?
#
loop_
_entity_poly.entity_id
_entity_poly.type
_entity_poly.pdbx_seq_one_letter_code
_entity_poly.pdbx_strand_id
1 'polypeptide(L)'
;VARSFEGNDAVKAVVSKSASMRAQARAAAEARRKNAQLARSMEKGKVIFNQLCYTCHGPDGKGTPVPGGKPGQLLAPSMVQAPRIIGSGSTMIRTILHGLTGPLDGKTYPGLMAPMNSQDDQWIADIATYVRNSFGNKAAPVTKDFVAAIREENKSRTTPFTLPELEALDPPMLVNRGDWTLTASNGADGCKNAIDSDGGSRWTSGRTQRGGEWFQIELPDVSKVSEIILDAAPSTDDYPREYEVVVMANNEWSKVLAKGMGEGPVTVIGLPLVNTKIIRITQKGRANGKHWSIHDLQIKGKKL
;
A
#
# COMPACT_ATOMS: atom_id res chain seq x y z
N VAL A 1 -55.51 -14.97 1.36
CA VAL A 1 -54.68 -15.86 0.51
C VAL A 1 -53.23 -15.72 0.93
N ALA A 2 -52.88 -16.31 2.06
CA ALA A 2 -51.51 -16.45 2.55
C ALA A 2 -51.38 -17.92 2.93
N ARG A 3 -51.13 -18.77 1.92
CA ARG A 3 -50.69 -20.14 2.15
C ARG A 3 -49.19 -20.15 1.98
N SER A 4 -48.53 -20.60 3.03
CA SER A 4 -47.10 -20.73 3.24
C SER A 4 -46.41 -21.42 2.06
N PHE A 5 -45.42 -20.73 1.47
CA PHE A 5 -44.42 -21.31 0.57
C PHE A 5 -43.19 -21.82 1.34
N GLU A 6 -43.34 -22.09 2.64
CA GLU A 6 -42.29 -22.64 3.50
C GLU A 6 -42.01 -24.10 3.10
N GLY A 7 -41.19 -24.29 2.07
CA GLY A 7 -40.79 -25.62 1.60
C GLY A 7 -40.54 -25.73 0.09
N ASN A 8 -40.88 -24.73 -0.72
CA ASN A 8 -40.68 -24.81 -2.16
C ASN A 8 -39.27 -24.35 -2.56
N ASP A 9 -38.41 -25.31 -2.91
CA ASP A 9 -37.02 -25.06 -3.28
C ASP A 9 -36.88 -24.19 -4.54
N ALA A 10 -37.86 -24.21 -5.45
CA ALA A 10 -37.88 -23.31 -6.60
C ALA A 10 -38.12 -21.85 -6.19
N VAL A 11 -38.98 -21.62 -5.20
CA VAL A 11 -39.21 -20.26 -4.65
C VAL A 11 -37.96 -19.76 -3.92
N LYS A 12 -37.30 -20.61 -3.12
CA LYS A 12 -36.02 -20.28 -2.48
C LYS A 12 -34.92 -19.96 -3.51
N ALA A 13 -34.84 -20.72 -4.60
CA ALA A 13 -33.88 -20.50 -5.68
C ALA A 13 -34.13 -19.19 -6.45
N VAL A 14 -35.40 -18.82 -6.69
CA VAL A 14 -35.74 -17.53 -7.33
C VAL A 14 -35.42 -16.35 -6.41
N VAL A 15 -35.70 -16.46 -5.11
CA VAL A 15 -35.38 -15.42 -4.11
C VAL A 15 -33.86 -15.24 -3.97
N SER A 16 -33.09 -16.34 -3.90
CA SER A 16 -31.63 -16.28 -3.82
C SER A 16 -31.00 -15.70 -5.08
N LYS A 17 -31.48 -16.08 -6.28
CA LYS A 17 -31.08 -15.47 -7.55
C LYS A 17 -31.39 -13.98 -7.60
N SER A 18 -32.56 -13.57 -7.10
CA SER A 18 -32.97 -12.16 -7.02
C SER A 18 -32.07 -11.34 -6.08
N ALA A 19 -31.68 -11.92 -4.93
CA ALA A 19 -30.74 -11.30 -4.01
C ALA A 19 -29.34 -11.14 -4.65
N SER A 20 -28.84 -12.17 -5.33
CA SER A 20 -27.57 -12.14 -6.05
C SER A 20 -27.55 -11.08 -7.16
N MET A 21 -28.60 -10.99 -7.98
CA MET A 21 -28.72 -9.96 -9.02
C MET A 21 -28.74 -8.54 -8.45
N ARG A 22 -29.43 -8.32 -7.31
CA ARG A 22 -29.44 -7.02 -6.62
C ARG A 22 -28.05 -6.65 -6.09
N ALA A 23 -27.30 -7.61 -5.53
CA ALA A 23 -25.93 -7.38 -5.09
C ALA A 23 -25.02 -7.01 -6.26
N GLN A 24 -25.12 -7.73 -7.38
CA GLN A 24 -24.36 -7.44 -8.61
C GLN A 24 -24.69 -6.04 -9.16
N ALA A 25 -25.97 -5.66 -9.21
CA ALA A 25 -26.39 -4.34 -9.68
C ALA A 25 -25.86 -3.21 -8.77
N ARG A 26 -25.85 -3.41 -7.44
CA ARG A 26 -25.27 -2.46 -6.48
C ARG A 26 -23.76 -2.30 -6.67
N ALA A 27 -23.04 -3.42 -6.80
CA ALA A 27 -21.60 -3.40 -7.06
C ALA A 27 -21.26 -2.68 -8.38
N ALA A 28 -22.03 -2.93 -9.45
CA ALA A 28 -21.85 -2.25 -10.73
C ALA A 28 -22.15 -0.74 -10.65
N ALA A 29 -23.20 -0.34 -9.94
CA ALA A 29 -23.52 1.07 -9.71
C ALA A 29 -22.42 1.79 -8.89
N GLU A 30 -21.89 1.11 -7.87
CA GLU A 30 -20.78 1.61 -7.08
C GLU A 30 -19.49 1.75 -7.91
N ALA A 31 -19.16 0.74 -8.73
CA ALA A 31 -18.01 0.81 -9.63
C ALA A 31 -18.14 1.98 -10.62
N ARG A 32 -19.32 2.19 -11.22
CA ARG A 32 -19.59 3.34 -12.09
C ARG A 32 -19.40 4.66 -11.35
N ARG A 33 -19.91 4.78 -10.12
CA ARG A 33 -19.74 5.98 -9.28
C ARG A 33 -18.26 6.25 -8.98
N LYS A 34 -17.51 5.22 -8.59
CA LYS A 34 -16.06 5.29 -8.34
C LYS A 34 -15.29 5.73 -9.59
N ASN A 35 -15.61 5.15 -10.75
CA ASN A 35 -14.99 5.53 -12.02
C ASN A 35 -15.31 6.98 -12.41
N ALA A 36 -16.55 7.43 -12.22
CA ALA A 36 -16.93 8.82 -12.48
C ALA A 36 -16.23 9.80 -11.52
N GLN A 37 -16.05 9.42 -10.25
CA GLN A 37 -15.29 10.21 -9.29
C GLN A 37 -13.81 10.30 -9.70
N LEU A 38 -13.19 9.18 -10.07
CA LEU A 38 -11.82 9.16 -10.57
C LEU A 38 -11.65 10.09 -11.78
N ALA A 39 -12.54 10.00 -12.76
CA ALA A 39 -12.49 10.87 -13.95
C ALA A 39 -12.58 12.36 -13.58
N ARG A 40 -13.46 12.73 -12.63
CA ARG A 40 -13.54 14.11 -12.13
C ARG A 40 -12.27 14.56 -11.42
N SER A 41 -11.71 13.71 -10.56
CA SER A 41 -10.46 14.01 -9.86
C SER A 41 -9.29 14.17 -10.83
N MET A 42 -9.23 13.38 -11.90
CA MET A 42 -8.22 13.55 -12.96
C MET A 42 -8.35 14.90 -13.67
N GLU A 43 -9.56 15.30 -14.04
CA GLU A 43 -9.80 16.59 -14.73
C GLU A 43 -9.47 17.78 -13.82
N LYS A 44 -9.98 17.77 -12.58
CA LYS A 44 -9.70 18.83 -11.60
C LYS A 44 -8.23 18.87 -11.20
N GLY A 45 -7.62 17.73 -10.93
CA GLY A 45 -6.21 17.62 -10.59
C GLY A 45 -5.30 18.11 -11.72
N LYS A 46 -5.65 17.87 -12.99
CA LYS A 46 -4.92 18.42 -14.14
C LYS A 46 -4.93 19.95 -14.15
N VAL A 47 -6.09 20.56 -13.92
CA VAL A 47 -6.22 22.02 -13.83
C VAL A 47 -5.36 22.57 -12.69
N ILE A 48 -5.45 21.96 -11.50
CA ILE A 48 -4.66 22.34 -10.32
C ILE A 48 -3.16 22.25 -10.63
N PHE A 49 -2.71 21.14 -11.21
CA PHE A 49 -1.32 20.91 -11.55
C PHE A 49 -0.77 22.00 -12.47
N ASN A 50 -1.50 22.29 -13.55
CA ASN A 50 -1.11 23.28 -14.55
C ASN A 50 -1.14 24.71 -14.03
N GLN A 51 -1.93 25.00 -13.01
CA GLN A 51 -2.01 26.32 -12.41
C GLN A 51 -0.91 26.58 -11.38
N LEU A 52 -0.50 25.56 -10.63
CA LEU A 52 0.33 25.76 -9.44
C LEU A 52 1.59 24.89 -9.38
N CYS A 53 1.48 23.60 -9.70
CA CYS A 53 2.57 22.64 -9.50
C CYS A 53 3.57 22.63 -10.66
N TYR A 54 3.10 22.88 -11.89
CA TYR A 54 3.90 22.71 -13.12
C TYR A 54 5.15 23.59 -13.14
N THR A 55 5.09 24.78 -12.53
CA THR A 55 6.20 25.74 -12.55
C THR A 55 7.49 25.13 -11.99
N CYS A 56 7.39 24.35 -10.91
CA CYS A 56 8.54 23.70 -10.29
C CYS A 56 8.73 22.26 -10.77
N HIS A 57 7.63 21.51 -10.95
CA HIS A 57 7.68 20.09 -11.28
C HIS A 57 7.75 19.78 -12.78
N GLY A 58 7.60 20.79 -13.64
CA GLY A 58 7.58 20.65 -15.09
C GLY A 58 6.28 20.02 -15.62
N PRO A 59 6.00 20.16 -16.93
CA PRO A 59 4.79 19.61 -17.57
C PRO A 59 4.78 18.08 -17.62
N ASP A 60 5.95 17.43 -17.52
CA ASP A 60 6.10 15.98 -17.51
C ASP A 60 6.40 15.40 -16.11
N GLY A 61 6.32 16.24 -15.07
CA GLY A 61 6.55 15.83 -13.68
C GLY A 61 8.00 15.47 -13.35
N LYS A 62 8.97 15.71 -14.25
CA LYS A 62 10.38 15.37 -14.02
C LYS A 62 11.19 16.46 -13.31
N GLY A 63 10.59 17.65 -13.13
CA GLY A 63 11.23 18.84 -12.57
C GLY A 63 11.57 19.86 -13.66
N THR A 64 11.37 21.14 -13.36
CA THR A 64 11.77 22.26 -14.23
C THR A 64 13.26 22.56 -14.04
N PRO A 65 14.07 22.73 -15.09
CA PRO A 65 15.45 23.17 -14.98
C PRO A 65 15.57 24.52 -14.26
N VAL A 66 16.58 24.67 -13.42
CA VAL A 66 16.86 25.97 -12.77
C VAL A 66 17.39 26.95 -13.81
N PRO A 67 16.75 28.11 -14.05
CA PRO A 67 17.28 29.13 -14.96
C PRO A 67 18.67 29.60 -14.52
N GLY A 68 19.66 29.49 -15.41
CA GLY A 68 21.07 29.82 -15.11
C GLY A 68 21.75 28.85 -14.13
N GLY A 69 21.09 27.74 -13.76
CA GLY A 69 21.66 26.69 -12.92
C GLY A 69 22.63 25.79 -13.67
N LYS A 70 23.29 24.88 -12.94
CA LYS A 70 24.17 23.87 -13.55
C LYS A 70 23.36 22.88 -14.40
N PRO A 71 23.93 22.29 -15.47
CA PRO A 71 23.25 21.25 -16.24
C PRO A 71 22.71 20.13 -15.33
N GLY A 72 21.42 19.80 -15.49
CA GLY A 72 20.73 18.80 -14.68
C GLY A 72 20.23 19.28 -13.31
N GLN A 73 20.44 20.55 -12.95
CA GLN A 73 19.85 21.13 -11.75
C GLN A 73 18.37 21.45 -11.98
N LEU A 74 17.52 20.97 -11.08
CA LEU A 74 16.05 21.09 -11.18
C LEU A 74 15.50 21.87 -9.97
N LEU A 75 14.37 22.57 -10.18
CA LEU A 75 13.64 23.27 -9.12
C LEU A 75 12.96 22.31 -8.15
N ALA A 76 12.51 21.15 -8.63
CA ALA A 76 11.84 20.14 -7.83
C ALA A 76 12.26 18.72 -8.25
N PRO A 77 12.14 17.73 -7.36
CA PRO A 77 12.39 16.33 -7.70
C PRO A 77 11.38 15.81 -8.73
N SER A 78 11.81 14.80 -9.49
CA SER A 78 10.90 13.99 -10.31
C SER A 78 9.83 13.34 -9.44
N MET A 79 8.61 13.30 -9.96
CA MET A 79 7.47 12.56 -9.39
C MET A 79 7.15 11.28 -10.16
N VAL A 80 7.88 11.01 -11.25
CA VAL A 80 7.72 9.82 -12.07
C VAL A 80 8.27 8.62 -11.31
N GLN A 81 7.39 7.65 -11.03
CA GLN A 81 7.64 6.38 -10.33
C GLN A 81 8.34 6.54 -8.97
N ALA A 82 8.34 7.73 -8.40
CA ALA A 82 8.98 7.99 -7.12
C ALA A 82 8.23 7.21 -6.01
N PRO A 83 8.90 6.46 -5.13
CA PRO A 83 8.25 5.65 -4.09
C PRO A 83 7.28 6.47 -3.21
N ARG A 84 7.67 7.70 -2.88
CA ARG A 84 6.85 8.66 -2.13
C ARG A 84 5.54 9.07 -2.83
N ILE A 85 5.45 8.86 -4.14
CA ILE A 85 4.28 9.14 -4.97
C ILE A 85 3.47 7.87 -5.23
N ILE A 86 4.11 6.76 -5.63
CA ILE A 86 3.39 5.53 -6.03
C ILE A 86 3.01 4.61 -4.87
N GLY A 87 3.56 4.82 -3.66
CA GLY A 87 3.27 4.03 -2.47
C GLY A 87 1.85 4.23 -1.91
N SER A 88 1.71 4.20 -0.58
CA SER A 88 0.43 4.34 0.13
C SER A 88 -0.34 5.62 -0.21
N GLY A 89 0.39 6.67 -0.63
CA GLY A 89 -0.14 8.02 -0.85
C GLY A 89 -0.07 8.90 0.39
N SER A 90 0.17 8.34 1.59
CA SER A 90 0.21 9.13 2.81
C SER A 90 1.40 10.09 2.84
N THR A 91 2.59 9.63 2.42
CA THR A 91 3.78 10.48 2.27
C THR A 91 3.52 11.68 1.34
N MET A 92 2.86 11.43 0.21
CA MET A 92 2.51 12.48 -0.75
C MET A 92 1.53 13.50 -0.16
N ILE A 93 0.50 13.02 0.55
CA ILE A 93 -0.50 13.90 1.19
C ILE A 93 0.14 14.76 2.28
N ARG A 94 0.98 14.17 3.16
CA ARG A 94 1.74 14.93 4.18
C ARG A 94 2.61 16.01 3.54
N THR A 95 3.24 15.69 2.42
CA THR A 95 4.08 16.61 1.64
C THR A 95 3.26 17.75 1.03
N ILE A 96 2.08 17.48 0.45
CA ILE A 96 1.23 18.54 -0.11
C ILE A 96 0.67 19.44 1.01
N LEU A 97 0.23 18.85 2.13
CA LEU A 97 -0.34 19.61 3.24
C LEU A 97 0.70 20.51 3.89
N HIS A 98 1.86 19.97 4.28
CA HIS A 98 2.82 20.70 5.13
C HIS A 98 4.09 21.14 4.42
N GLY A 99 4.29 20.75 3.15
CA GLY A 99 5.50 21.05 2.40
C GLY A 99 6.64 20.08 2.68
N LEU A 100 7.72 20.24 1.95
CA LEU A 100 8.91 19.38 2.01
C LEU A 100 10.18 20.23 1.83
N THR A 101 11.19 19.95 2.64
CA THR A 101 12.48 20.64 2.63
C THR A 101 13.65 19.66 2.83
N GLY A 102 14.86 20.14 2.54
CA GLY A 102 16.08 19.38 2.69
C GLY A 102 16.41 18.47 1.50
N PRO A 103 17.47 17.66 1.62
CA PRO A 103 17.89 16.76 0.54
C PRO A 103 16.89 15.62 0.35
N LEU A 104 16.68 15.23 -0.90
CA LEU A 104 15.86 14.10 -1.31
C LEU A 104 16.70 13.18 -2.17
N ASP A 105 16.77 11.89 -1.81
CA ASP A 105 17.51 10.88 -2.58
C ASP A 105 18.97 11.29 -2.88
N GLY A 106 19.62 11.93 -1.90
CA GLY A 106 21.00 12.44 -2.03
C GLY A 106 21.16 13.72 -2.86
N LYS A 107 20.06 14.32 -3.35
CA LYS A 107 20.05 15.56 -4.13
C LYS A 107 19.44 16.71 -3.36
N THR A 108 20.06 17.88 -3.48
CA THR A 108 19.51 19.14 -2.93
C THR A 108 18.78 19.90 -4.02
N TYR A 109 17.58 20.38 -3.69
CA TYR A 109 16.75 21.20 -4.55
C TYR A 109 16.73 22.63 -3.99
N PRO A 110 16.66 23.66 -4.84
CA PRO A 110 16.57 25.03 -4.38
C PRO A 110 15.21 25.30 -3.73
N GLY A 111 15.21 25.95 -2.57
CA GLY A 111 13.99 26.30 -1.84
C GLY A 111 13.32 25.11 -1.16
N LEU A 112 12.05 25.29 -0.81
CA LEU A 112 11.20 24.27 -0.20
C LEU A 112 9.93 24.09 -1.04
N MET A 113 9.33 22.91 -1.00
CA MET A 113 7.99 22.70 -1.53
C MET A 113 6.98 23.36 -0.59
N ALA A 114 6.27 24.38 -1.10
CA ALA A 114 5.34 25.16 -0.30
C ALA A 114 4.15 24.31 0.20
N PRO A 115 3.71 24.49 1.46
CA PRO A 115 2.52 23.82 1.98
C PRO A 115 1.25 24.32 1.30
N MET A 116 0.30 23.41 1.08
CA MET A 116 -1.04 23.70 0.54
C MET A 116 -2.14 23.38 1.57
N ASN A 117 -1.82 23.42 2.87
CA ASN A 117 -2.76 23.15 3.96
C ASN A 117 -4.02 24.04 3.93
N SER A 118 -3.98 25.20 3.27
CA SER A 118 -5.14 26.09 3.11
C SER A 118 -6.20 25.55 2.15
N GLN A 119 -5.85 24.58 1.29
CA GLN A 119 -6.78 23.95 0.37
C GLN A 119 -7.60 22.88 1.08
N ASP A 120 -8.83 22.67 0.61
CA ASP A 120 -9.72 21.64 1.18
C ASP A 120 -9.28 20.22 0.82
N ASP A 121 -9.84 19.23 1.52
CA ASP A 121 -9.46 17.82 1.37
C ASP A 121 -9.76 17.26 -0.02
N GLN A 122 -10.79 17.78 -0.72
CA GLN A 122 -11.12 17.32 -2.06
C GLN A 122 -10.12 17.86 -3.08
N TRP A 123 -9.69 19.11 -2.94
CA TRP A 123 -8.65 19.72 -3.76
C TRP A 123 -7.35 18.92 -3.68
N ILE A 124 -6.94 18.57 -2.45
CA ILE A 124 -5.73 17.77 -2.20
C ILE A 124 -5.88 16.35 -2.77
N ALA A 125 -7.06 15.73 -2.61
CA ALA A 125 -7.34 14.41 -3.17
C ALA A 125 -7.30 14.40 -4.70
N ASP A 126 -7.80 15.45 -5.35
CA ASP A 126 -7.84 15.59 -6.81
C ASP A 126 -6.42 15.71 -7.38
N ILE A 127 -5.59 16.62 -6.86
CA ILE A 127 -4.20 16.76 -7.32
C ILE A 127 -3.37 15.51 -7.01
N ALA A 128 -3.56 14.89 -5.85
CA ALA A 128 -2.84 13.69 -5.49
C ALA A 128 -3.20 12.52 -6.43
N THR A 129 -4.49 12.37 -6.73
CA THR A 129 -4.97 11.35 -7.68
C THR A 129 -4.42 11.57 -9.09
N TYR A 130 -4.42 12.82 -9.57
CA TYR A 130 -3.90 13.17 -10.89
C TYR A 130 -2.42 12.82 -11.03
N VAL A 131 -1.56 13.27 -10.11
CA VAL A 131 -0.11 13.00 -10.16
C VAL A 131 0.20 11.50 -10.03
N ARG A 132 -0.57 10.77 -9.20
CA ARG A 132 -0.45 9.31 -9.03
C ARG A 132 -0.85 8.49 -10.26
N ASN A 133 -1.56 9.08 -11.21
CA ASN A 133 -2.05 8.43 -12.43
C ASN A 133 -1.64 9.18 -13.72
N SER A 134 -0.62 10.03 -13.62
CA SER A 134 -0.06 10.79 -14.74
C SER A 134 1.44 10.53 -14.86
N PHE A 135 2.06 11.01 -15.95
CA PHE A 135 3.51 10.93 -16.15
C PHE A 135 4.09 9.50 -16.20
N GLY A 136 3.25 8.49 -16.42
CA GLY A 136 3.63 7.07 -16.35
C GLY A 136 3.41 6.42 -14.98
N ASN A 137 2.89 7.17 -14.00
CA ASN A 137 2.48 6.62 -12.72
C ASN A 137 1.17 5.84 -12.84
N LYS A 138 1.05 4.77 -12.06
CA LYS A 138 -0.17 3.99 -11.90
C LYS A 138 -0.29 3.57 -10.44
N ALA A 139 -1.10 4.29 -9.68
CA ALA A 139 -1.31 4.02 -8.27
C ALA A 139 -2.75 4.30 -7.85
N ALA A 140 -3.18 3.68 -6.75
CA ALA A 140 -4.55 3.82 -6.25
C ALA A 140 -4.92 5.31 -6.06
N PRO A 141 -6.14 5.73 -6.42
CA PRO A 141 -6.58 7.11 -6.23
C PRO A 141 -6.65 7.48 -4.75
N VAL A 142 -6.49 8.77 -4.47
CA VAL A 142 -6.60 9.33 -3.12
C VAL A 142 -8.03 9.82 -2.91
N THR A 143 -8.63 9.45 -1.78
CA THR A 143 -9.98 9.92 -1.41
C THR A 143 -9.90 11.13 -0.48
N LYS A 144 -10.97 11.94 -0.49
CA LYS A 144 -11.15 13.05 0.46
C LYS A 144 -10.99 12.60 1.91
N ASP A 145 -11.62 11.50 2.29
CA ASP A 145 -11.60 11.00 3.66
C ASP A 145 -10.19 10.58 4.09
N PHE A 146 -9.38 10.03 3.16
CA PHE A 146 -7.98 9.71 3.44
C PHE A 146 -7.13 10.96 3.68
N VAL A 147 -7.38 12.03 2.92
CA VAL A 147 -6.74 13.33 3.18
C VAL A 147 -7.15 13.88 4.54
N ALA A 148 -8.44 13.86 4.86
CA ALA A 148 -8.97 14.35 6.13
C ALA A 148 -8.32 13.63 7.33
N ALA A 149 -8.18 12.30 7.26
CA ALA A 149 -7.51 11.51 8.29
C ALA A 149 -6.05 11.96 8.48
N ILE A 150 -5.29 12.10 7.39
CA ILE A 150 -3.89 12.55 7.47
C ILE A 150 -3.81 13.99 7.97
N ARG A 151 -4.72 14.87 7.57
CA ARG A 151 -4.73 16.24 8.07
C ARG A 151 -4.92 16.29 9.59
N GLU A 152 -5.85 15.49 10.12
CA GLU A 152 -6.09 15.39 11.55
C GLU A 152 -4.85 14.86 12.30
N GLU A 153 -4.18 13.84 11.77
CA GLU A 153 -2.94 13.28 12.34
C GLU A 153 -1.80 14.31 12.44
N ASN A 154 -1.77 15.31 11.56
CA ASN A 154 -0.68 16.31 11.50
C ASN A 154 -1.16 17.72 11.85
N LYS A 155 -2.33 17.89 12.48
CA LYS A 155 -2.95 19.21 12.70
C LYS A 155 -2.08 20.20 13.48
N SER A 156 -1.18 19.70 14.33
CA SER A 156 -0.25 20.52 15.12
C SER A 156 1.02 20.93 14.37
N ARG A 157 1.27 20.36 13.18
CA ARG A 157 2.51 20.60 12.43
C ARG A 157 2.45 21.91 11.65
N THR A 158 3.39 22.80 11.92
CA THR A 158 3.52 24.11 11.26
C THR A 158 4.75 24.24 10.36
N THR A 159 5.63 23.23 10.35
CA THR A 159 6.88 23.23 9.58
C THR A 159 6.86 22.21 8.44
N PRO A 160 7.60 22.45 7.34
CA PRO A 160 7.79 21.46 6.28
C PRO A 160 8.38 20.16 6.80
N PHE A 161 8.02 19.05 6.15
CA PHE A 161 8.66 17.76 6.40
C PHE A 161 10.07 17.73 5.82
N THR A 162 10.91 16.89 6.40
CA THR A 162 12.12 16.35 5.77
C THR A 162 11.85 14.92 5.31
N LEU A 163 12.63 14.42 4.34
CA LEU A 163 12.50 13.03 3.90
C LEU A 163 12.66 12.01 5.04
N PRO A 164 13.64 12.14 5.96
CA PRO A 164 13.76 11.22 7.09
C PRO A 164 12.53 11.20 8.02
N GLU A 165 11.86 12.34 8.23
CA GLU A 165 10.61 12.38 9.01
C GLU A 165 9.48 11.65 8.30
N LEU A 166 9.34 11.83 6.98
CA LEU A 166 8.33 11.13 6.19
C LEU A 166 8.56 9.62 6.20
N GLU A 167 9.80 9.18 5.97
CA GLU A 167 10.17 7.76 6.01
C GLU A 167 10.04 7.16 7.42
N ALA A 168 10.13 7.98 8.47
CA ALA A 168 9.84 7.54 9.83
C ALA A 168 8.34 7.32 10.07
N LEU A 169 7.45 7.94 9.29
CA LEU A 169 6.00 7.80 9.39
C LEU A 169 5.44 6.76 8.40
N ASP A 170 6.02 6.67 7.20
CA ASP A 170 5.66 5.76 6.11
C ASP A 170 6.95 5.29 5.42
N PRO A 171 7.63 4.27 5.99
CA PRO A 171 8.86 3.73 5.42
C PRO A 171 8.69 3.23 3.98
N PRO A 172 9.73 3.34 3.12
CA PRO A 172 9.68 2.84 1.76
C PRO A 172 9.69 1.30 1.72
N MET A 173 9.52 0.73 0.53
CA MET A 173 9.72 -0.70 0.33
C MET A 173 11.20 -1.06 0.50
N LEU A 174 11.48 -2.13 1.24
CA LEU A 174 12.81 -2.73 1.27
C LEU A 174 13.09 -3.42 -0.06
N VAL A 175 14.08 -2.91 -0.80
CA VAL A 175 14.40 -3.37 -2.17
C VAL A 175 15.43 -4.51 -2.23
N ASN A 176 16.06 -4.84 -1.10
CA ASN A 176 17.12 -5.84 -0.98
C ASN A 176 16.59 -7.25 -0.69
N ARG A 177 15.47 -7.64 -1.32
CA ARG A 177 14.75 -8.89 -0.98
C ARG A 177 15.61 -10.14 -1.17
N GLY A 178 16.47 -10.16 -2.19
CA GLY A 178 17.37 -11.29 -2.47
C GLY A 178 18.29 -11.68 -1.30
N ASP A 179 18.63 -10.69 -0.46
CA ASP A 179 19.53 -10.86 0.70
C ASP A 179 18.81 -11.42 1.93
N TRP A 180 17.48 -11.57 1.88
CA TRP A 180 16.72 -12.06 3.03
C TRP A 180 16.87 -13.57 3.17
N THR A 181 17.03 -14.03 4.40
CA THR A 181 16.98 -15.45 4.74
C THR A 181 15.55 -15.82 5.09
N LEU A 182 14.97 -16.75 4.34
CA LEU A 182 13.56 -17.14 4.46
C LEU A 182 13.46 -18.60 4.88
N THR A 183 12.65 -18.88 5.90
CA THR A 183 12.39 -20.22 6.40
C THR A 183 10.90 -20.41 6.65
N ALA A 184 10.43 -21.65 6.67
CA ALA A 184 9.04 -21.95 6.93
C ALA A 184 8.90 -23.29 7.66
N SER A 185 7.80 -23.43 8.40
CA SER A 185 7.38 -24.70 9.00
C SER A 185 7.19 -25.83 7.98
N ASN A 186 6.81 -25.47 6.76
CA ASN A 186 6.53 -26.38 5.66
C ASN A 186 6.92 -25.70 4.33
N GLY A 187 7.25 -26.51 3.31
CA GLY A 187 7.63 -26.01 2.00
C GLY A 187 8.90 -25.15 2.01
N ALA A 188 9.85 -25.44 2.90
CA ALA A 188 11.04 -24.62 3.12
C ALA A 188 11.88 -24.42 1.84
N ASP A 189 11.98 -25.44 0.99
CA ASP A 189 12.73 -25.39 -0.28
C ASP A 189 12.17 -24.34 -1.25
N GLY A 190 10.88 -23.99 -1.13
CA GLY A 190 10.22 -22.99 -1.95
C GLY A 190 10.23 -21.58 -1.37
N CYS A 191 10.88 -21.31 -0.23
CA CYS A 191 10.79 -19.99 0.41
C CYS A 191 11.33 -18.85 -0.46
N LYS A 192 12.39 -19.07 -1.24
CA LYS A 192 12.98 -18.05 -2.12
C LYS A 192 12.04 -17.63 -3.26
N ASN A 193 11.11 -18.49 -3.66
CA ASN A 193 10.09 -18.18 -4.66
C ASN A 193 9.14 -17.05 -4.20
N ALA A 194 9.06 -16.76 -2.90
CA ALA A 194 8.24 -15.64 -2.43
C ALA A 194 8.86 -14.26 -2.73
N ILE A 195 10.12 -14.19 -3.17
CA ILE A 195 10.88 -12.93 -3.33
C ILE A 195 11.68 -12.88 -4.63
N ASP A 196 11.49 -13.84 -5.54
CA ASP A 196 12.25 -13.96 -6.79
C ASP A 196 11.74 -13.02 -7.90
N SER A 197 10.61 -12.35 -7.66
CA SER A 197 9.94 -11.47 -8.63
C SER A 197 9.35 -12.20 -9.85
N ASP A 198 9.17 -13.52 -9.77
CA ASP A 198 8.48 -14.33 -10.77
C ASP A 198 7.07 -14.69 -10.28
N GLY A 199 6.06 -14.02 -10.83
CA GLY A 199 4.65 -14.28 -10.48
C GLY A 199 4.10 -15.65 -10.91
N GLY A 200 4.90 -16.48 -11.60
CA GLY A 200 4.58 -17.89 -11.86
C GLY A 200 5.05 -18.84 -10.76
N SER A 201 5.99 -18.39 -9.92
CA SER A 201 6.63 -19.16 -8.87
C SER A 201 6.05 -18.76 -7.50
N ARG A 202 6.04 -19.70 -6.54
CA ARG A 202 5.51 -19.43 -5.19
C ARG A 202 6.18 -20.27 -4.11
N TRP A 203 6.19 -19.72 -2.89
CA TRP A 203 6.20 -20.54 -1.69
C TRP A 203 4.79 -21.11 -1.45
N THR A 204 4.72 -22.32 -0.88
CA THR A 204 3.46 -22.93 -0.44
C THR A 204 3.68 -23.74 0.83
N SER A 205 2.69 -23.73 1.73
CA SER A 205 2.62 -24.64 2.88
C SER A 205 2.64 -26.11 2.47
N GLY A 206 2.39 -26.42 1.18
CA GLY A 206 2.42 -27.78 0.62
C GLY A 206 1.28 -28.68 1.11
N ARG A 207 0.38 -28.14 1.95
CA ARG A 207 -0.76 -28.82 2.53
C ARG A 207 -1.86 -27.84 2.86
N THR A 208 -3.05 -28.39 3.10
CA THR A 208 -4.22 -27.64 3.57
C THR A 208 -3.93 -26.89 4.87
N GLN A 209 -4.43 -25.66 5.01
CA GLN A 209 -4.24 -24.84 6.21
C GLN A 209 -4.91 -25.51 7.43
N ARG A 210 -4.14 -25.82 8.48
CA ARG A 210 -4.63 -26.46 9.72
C ARG A 210 -4.46 -25.57 10.95
N GLY A 211 -3.76 -24.45 10.82
CA GLY A 211 -3.39 -23.57 11.93
C GLY A 211 -2.06 -24.01 12.50
N GLY A 212 -1.13 -23.06 12.62
CA GLY A 212 0.22 -23.27 13.13
C GLY A 212 1.30 -23.28 12.06
N GLU A 213 0.95 -23.27 10.77
CA GLU A 213 1.91 -23.03 9.70
C GLU A 213 2.54 -21.64 9.87
N TRP A 214 3.87 -21.56 9.87
CA TRP A 214 4.60 -20.28 9.94
C TRP A 214 5.57 -20.09 8.76
N PHE A 215 5.77 -18.82 8.41
CA PHE A 215 6.78 -18.31 7.48
C PHE A 215 7.60 -17.23 8.21
N GLN A 216 8.92 -17.32 8.13
CA GLN A 216 9.84 -16.44 8.83
C GLN A 216 10.80 -15.77 7.86
N ILE A 217 11.02 -14.48 8.11
CA ILE A 217 11.86 -13.59 7.34
C ILE A 217 12.96 -13.09 8.26
N GLU A 218 14.21 -13.30 7.89
CA GLU A 218 15.37 -12.67 8.50
C GLU A 218 15.99 -11.67 7.51
N LEU A 219 15.92 -10.40 7.85
CA LEU A 219 16.54 -9.29 7.13
C LEU A 219 18.06 -9.31 7.37
N PRO A 220 18.89 -8.82 6.43
CA PRO A 220 20.35 -8.79 6.63
C PRO A 220 20.76 -7.86 7.78
N ASP A 221 20.02 -6.77 7.98
CA ASP A 221 20.27 -5.74 8.98
C ASP A 221 19.00 -5.45 9.79
N VAL A 222 19.18 -4.92 11.00
CA VAL A 222 18.05 -4.38 11.77
C VAL A 222 17.40 -3.26 10.96
N SER A 223 16.10 -3.42 10.71
CA SER A 223 15.31 -2.44 9.95
C SER A 223 14.12 -2.01 10.79
N LYS A 224 13.73 -0.74 10.62
CA LYS A 224 12.48 -0.21 11.14
C LYS A 224 11.35 -0.56 10.18
N VAL A 225 10.48 -1.48 10.57
CA VAL A 225 9.44 -2.09 9.73
C VAL A 225 8.05 -1.61 10.15
N SER A 226 7.16 -1.40 9.17
CA SER A 226 5.80 -0.89 9.40
C SER A 226 4.71 -1.72 8.74
N GLU A 227 5.01 -2.50 7.70
CA GLU A 227 3.99 -3.21 6.92
C GLU A 227 4.60 -4.42 6.23
N ILE A 228 3.81 -5.49 6.14
CA ILE A 228 4.10 -6.68 5.35
C ILE A 228 2.99 -6.85 4.32
N ILE A 229 3.35 -7.12 3.07
CA ILE A 229 2.43 -7.36 1.97
C ILE A 229 2.71 -8.77 1.45
N LEU A 230 1.68 -9.60 1.48
CA LEU A 230 1.69 -10.97 0.96
C LEU A 230 0.77 -11.02 -0.27
N ASP A 231 1.30 -11.34 -1.43
CA ASP A 231 0.50 -11.60 -2.63
C ASP A 231 0.47 -13.11 -2.93
N ALA A 232 -0.72 -13.68 -2.93
CA ALA A 232 -0.99 -15.06 -3.28
C ALA A 232 -1.46 -15.21 -4.74
N ALA A 233 -1.70 -14.14 -5.50
CA ALA A 233 -2.09 -14.23 -6.90
C ALA A 233 -0.97 -14.85 -7.76
N PRO A 234 -1.29 -15.71 -8.75
CA PRO A 234 -2.65 -16.05 -9.23
C PRO A 234 -3.38 -17.11 -8.40
N SER A 235 -2.81 -17.64 -7.31
CA SER A 235 -3.46 -18.56 -6.38
C SER A 235 -4.41 -17.83 -5.43
N THR A 236 -5.48 -17.25 -5.98
CA THR A 236 -6.30 -16.22 -5.32
C THR A 236 -6.98 -16.65 -4.03
N ASP A 237 -7.10 -17.95 -3.77
CA ASP A 237 -7.69 -18.50 -2.55
C ASP A 237 -6.64 -19.00 -1.54
N ASP A 238 -5.35 -18.97 -1.85
CA ASP A 238 -4.27 -19.52 -1.00
C ASP A 238 -3.69 -18.47 -0.04
N TYR A 239 -4.46 -17.45 0.35
CA TYR A 239 -4.08 -16.47 1.38
C TYR A 239 -4.22 -17.05 2.81
N PRO A 240 -3.49 -16.52 3.81
CA PRO A 240 -3.62 -16.99 5.19
C PRO A 240 -5.01 -16.65 5.74
N ARG A 241 -5.77 -17.65 6.19
CA ARG A 241 -7.14 -17.44 6.68
C ARG A 241 -7.23 -16.59 7.94
N GLU A 242 -6.30 -16.81 8.84
CA GLU A 242 -6.07 -15.99 10.02
C GLU A 242 -4.57 -15.95 10.24
N TYR A 243 -4.03 -14.84 10.71
CA TYR A 243 -2.60 -14.70 10.95
C TYR A 243 -2.31 -13.96 12.26
N GLU A 244 -1.15 -14.26 12.83
CA GLU A 244 -0.50 -13.48 13.87
C GLU A 244 0.93 -13.16 13.43
N VAL A 245 1.41 -11.96 13.77
CA VAL A 245 2.78 -11.54 13.50
C VAL A 245 3.48 -11.22 14.80
N VAL A 246 4.65 -11.82 14.98
CA VAL A 246 5.61 -11.52 16.04
C VAL A 246 6.97 -11.21 15.40
N VAL A 247 7.81 -10.51 16.13
CA VAL A 247 9.16 -10.19 15.67
C VAL A 247 10.17 -10.54 16.75
N MET A 248 11.42 -10.80 16.36
CA MET A 248 12.53 -10.84 17.30
C MET A 248 13.12 -9.44 17.42
N ALA A 249 13.06 -8.87 18.61
CA ALA A 249 13.67 -7.59 18.94
C ALA A 249 14.48 -7.77 20.22
N ASN A 250 15.72 -7.27 20.24
CA ASN A 250 16.61 -7.40 21.40
C ASN A 250 16.78 -8.86 21.89
N ASN A 251 16.90 -9.81 20.96
CA ASN A 251 17.02 -11.26 21.23
C ASN A 251 15.81 -11.91 21.94
N GLU A 252 14.67 -11.23 22.00
CA GLU A 252 13.42 -11.78 22.56
C GLU A 252 12.29 -11.71 21.52
N TRP A 253 11.37 -12.66 21.58
CA TRP A 253 10.14 -12.60 20.80
C TRP A 253 9.21 -11.54 21.39
N SER A 254 8.71 -10.66 20.54
CA SER A 254 7.68 -9.70 20.93
C SER A 254 6.38 -10.40 21.29
N LYS A 255 5.50 -9.68 22.01
CA LYS A 255 4.06 -9.98 21.95
C LYS A 255 3.56 -9.92 20.51
N VAL A 256 2.37 -10.48 20.25
CA VAL A 256 1.69 -10.35 18.94
C VAL A 256 1.55 -8.86 18.60
N LEU A 257 2.16 -8.45 17.49
CA LEU A 257 2.15 -7.07 17.01
C LEU A 257 0.99 -6.80 16.05
N ALA A 258 0.57 -7.82 15.29
CA ALA A 258 -0.59 -7.75 14.42
C ALA A 258 -1.30 -9.10 14.38
N LYS A 259 -2.62 -9.07 14.22
CA LYS A 259 -3.46 -10.23 13.95
C LYS A 259 -4.58 -9.83 13.02
N GLY A 260 -5.07 -10.76 12.21
CA GLY A 260 -6.14 -10.48 11.26
C GLY A 260 -6.51 -11.70 10.43
N MET A 261 -7.38 -11.48 9.45
CA MET A 261 -7.83 -12.48 8.50
C MET A 261 -7.46 -12.03 7.09
N GLY A 262 -7.00 -12.94 6.25
CA GLY A 262 -6.90 -12.68 4.82
C GLY A 262 -8.30 -12.71 4.19
N GLU A 263 -8.58 -11.76 3.29
CA GLU A 263 -9.88 -11.63 2.62
C GLU A 263 -9.77 -11.77 1.09
N GLY A 264 -8.55 -11.98 0.58
CA GLY A 264 -8.27 -12.08 -0.85
C GLY A 264 -6.79 -12.33 -1.13
N PRO A 265 -6.38 -12.35 -2.41
CA PRO A 265 -5.01 -12.68 -2.83
C PRO A 265 -3.95 -11.79 -2.19
N VAL A 266 -4.23 -10.50 -2.01
CA VAL A 266 -3.30 -9.56 -1.39
C VAL A 266 -3.70 -9.35 0.08
N THR A 267 -2.82 -9.75 0.98
CA THR A 267 -2.96 -9.53 2.42
C THR A 267 -1.95 -8.45 2.86
N VAL A 268 -2.47 -7.31 3.32
CA VAL A 268 -1.66 -6.20 3.86
C VAL A 268 -1.73 -6.24 5.38
N ILE A 269 -0.58 -6.37 6.03
CA ILE A 269 -0.44 -6.48 7.48
C ILE A 269 0.31 -5.27 8.01
N GLY A 270 -0.42 -4.31 8.58
CA GLY A 270 0.16 -3.16 9.28
C GLY A 270 0.75 -3.57 10.64
N LEU A 271 1.88 -2.97 11.00
CA LEU A 271 2.60 -3.19 12.26
C LEU A 271 2.76 -1.85 13.02
N PRO A 272 2.76 -1.87 14.36
CA PRO A 272 3.31 -0.76 15.12
C PRO A 272 4.80 -0.66 14.77
N LEU A 273 5.20 0.46 14.19
CA LEU A 273 6.55 0.70 13.67
C LEU A 273 7.64 0.13 14.60
N VAL A 274 8.36 -0.91 14.16
CA VAL A 274 9.20 -1.75 15.03
C VAL A 274 10.59 -1.98 14.43
N ASN A 275 11.62 -1.91 15.26
CA ASN A 275 12.99 -2.26 14.86
C ASN A 275 13.19 -3.77 15.02
N THR A 276 13.49 -4.47 13.93
CA THR A 276 13.70 -5.91 13.97
C THR A 276 14.59 -6.41 12.85
N LYS A 277 15.21 -7.56 13.07
CA LYS A 277 15.86 -8.37 12.05
C LYS A 277 15.01 -9.57 11.63
N ILE A 278 14.19 -10.13 12.53
CA ILE A 278 13.45 -11.38 12.28
C ILE A 278 11.95 -11.14 12.48
N ILE A 279 11.17 -11.48 11.48
CA ILE A 279 9.71 -11.40 11.47
C ILE A 279 9.16 -12.81 11.27
N ARG A 280 8.18 -13.21 12.08
CA ARG A 280 7.47 -14.47 11.90
C ARG A 280 5.98 -14.24 11.76
N ILE A 281 5.43 -14.74 10.67
CA ILE A 281 4.01 -14.76 10.37
C ILE A 281 3.53 -16.19 10.62
N THR A 282 2.54 -16.36 11.49
CA THR A 282 1.93 -17.66 11.75
C THR A 282 0.49 -17.62 11.30
N GLN A 283 0.13 -18.49 10.36
CA GLN A 283 -1.24 -18.73 9.98
C GLN A 283 -1.93 -19.52 11.10
N LYS A 284 -3.15 -19.10 11.49
CA LYS A 284 -3.91 -19.64 12.63
C LYS A 284 -5.21 -20.33 12.25
N GLY A 285 -5.76 -19.96 11.09
CA GLY A 285 -7.07 -20.41 10.65
C GLY A 285 -7.05 -21.82 10.05
N ARG A 286 -8.22 -22.27 9.60
CA ARG A 286 -8.36 -23.55 8.89
C ARG A 286 -9.05 -23.33 7.56
N ALA A 287 -8.57 -23.98 6.52
CA ALA A 287 -9.27 -24.05 5.25
C ALA A 287 -8.97 -25.37 4.56
N ASN A 288 -10.02 -26.18 4.36
CA ASN A 288 -9.90 -27.46 3.70
C ASN A 288 -9.70 -27.29 2.18
N GLY A 289 -8.75 -28.02 1.61
CA GLY A 289 -8.42 -27.95 0.18
C GLY A 289 -7.72 -26.65 -0.27
N LYS A 290 -7.38 -25.75 0.66
CA LYS A 290 -6.69 -24.48 0.37
C LYS A 290 -5.36 -24.42 1.09
N HIS A 291 -4.32 -24.02 0.37
CA HIS A 291 -2.97 -23.89 0.93
C HIS A 291 -2.78 -22.48 1.46
N TRP A 292 -1.66 -22.23 2.14
CA TRP A 292 -1.14 -20.87 2.27
C TRP A 292 0.03 -20.74 1.30
N SER A 293 -0.04 -19.78 0.39
CA SER A 293 0.97 -19.51 -0.62
C SER A 293 1.33 -18.04 -0.68
N ILE A 294 2.55 -17.78 -1.14
CA ILE A 294 3.10 -16.43 -1.35
C ILE A 294 3.87 -16.47 -2.66
N HIS A 295 3.38 -15.75 -3.67
CA HIS A 295 4.08 -15.49 -4.94
C HIS A 295 4.96 -14.25 -4.83
N ASP A 296 4.52 -13.23 -4.09
CA ASP A 296 5.32 -12.04 -3.86
C ASP A 296 5.20 -11.55 -2.41
N LEU A 297 6.34 -11.45 -1.73
CA LEU A 297 6.49 -10.91 -0.39
C LEU A 297 7.21 -9.57 -0.47
N GLN A 298 6.61 -8.60 0.20
CA GLN A 298 7.04 -7.22 0.21
C GLN A 298 6.97 -6.68 1.65
N ILE A 299 7.95 -5.85 2.04
CA ILE A 299 8.01 -5.25 3.38
C ILE A 299 8.28 -3.76 3.25
N LYS A 300 7.47 -2.93 3.91
CA LYS A 300 7.81 -1.52 4.14
C LYS A 300 8.72 -1.39 5.35
N GLY A 301 9.90 -0.86 5.13
CA GLY A 301 10.84 -0.59 6.19
C GLY A 301 12.05 0.22 5.73
N LYS A 302 12.87 0.61 6.69
CA LYS A 302 14.14 1.30 6.45
C LYS A 302 15.23 0.66 7.29
N LYS A 303 16.34 0.28 6.65
CA LYS A 303 17.56 -0.16 7.33
C LYS A 303 18.04 0.96 8.27
N LEU A 304 18.41 0.57 9.49
CA LEU A 304 19.00 1.46 10.49
C LEU A 304 20.52 1.56 10.36
#